data_AF-A0A7C3TWV8-F1
#
_entry.id   AF-A0A7C3TWV8-F1
#
_cell.length_a   1.000
_cell.length_b   1.000
_cell.length_c   1.000
_cell.angle_alpha   90.00
_cell.angle_beta   90.00
_cell.angle_gamma   90.00
#
_symmetry.space_group_name_H-M   'P 1'
#
loop_
_entity.id
_entity.type
_entity.pdbx_description
1 polymer ?
#
loop_
_entity_poly.entity_id
_entity_poly.type
_entity_poly.pdbx_seq_one_letter_code
_entity_poly.pdbx_strand_id
1 'polypeptide(L)'
;AQAVLRERLASVHSNVPLSPRSRLPDPHSSRGHACVDMGDPELSEAHPAVDLSPRCRRILREAGDLEAAVLLLDVMLGNGAHPDPARELAEAIVRAREKAEETGGYLSTVVSIVGTDLDPQGLPSQRKKLERAGAIIAPSNASASELAAMIVRSGQRAR
;
A
#
# COMPACT_ATOMS: atom_id res chain seq x y z
N ALA A 1 -1.39 4.36 -9.41
CA ALA A 1 -1.56 2.90 -9.30
C ALA A 1 -2.63 2.36 -10.26
N GLN A 2 -3.90 2.80 -10.14
CA GLN A 2 -5.02 2.26 -10.93
C GLN A 2 -4.76 2.18 -12.44
N ALA A 3 -4.21 3.25 -13.05
CA ALA A 3 -3.94 3.29 -14.48
C ALA A 3 -3.04 2.11 -14.94
N VAL A 4 -1.91 1.92 -14.26
CA VAL A 4 -0.97 0.83 -14.55
C VAL A 4 -1.59 -0.53 -14.27
N LEU A 5 -2.21 -0.73 -13.10
CA LEU A 5 -2.72 -2.05 -12.70
C LEU A 5 -3.84 -2.56 -13.63
N ARG A 6 -4.68 -1.67 -14.15
CA ARG A 6 -5.79 -2.03 -15.06
C ARG A 6 -5.32 -2.50 -16.43
N GLU A 7 -4.12 -2.11 -16.87
CA GLU A 7 -3.51 -2.61 -18.10
C GLU A 7 -2.87 -4.00 -17.90
N ARG A 8 -2.64 -4.40 -16.65
CA ARG A 8 -1.87 -5.60 -16.29
C ARG A 8 -2.70 -6.70 -15.65
N LEU A 9 -3.87 -6.38 -15.07
CA LEU A 9 -4.73 -7.27 -14.30
C LEU A 9 -6.15 -7.23 -14.86
N ALA A 10 -6.86 -8.36 -14.77
CA ALA A 10 -8.20 -8.51 -15.38
C ALA A 10 -9.26 -7.58 -14.75
N SER A 11 -9.15 -7.28 -13.45
CA SER A 11 -10.04 -6.35 -12.76
C SER A 11 -9.30 -5.65 -11.62
N VAL A 12 -9.60 -4.37 -11.42
CA VAL A 12 -9.11 -3.56 -10.29
C VAL A 12 -10.26 -2.70 -9.81
N HIS A 13 -10.53 -2.75 -8.51
CA HIS A 13 -11.58 -1.98 -7.84
C HIS A 13 -11.01 -0.79 -7.07
N SER A 14 -11.81 0.25 -6.84
CA SER A 14 -11.42 1.39 -6.01
C SER A 14 -12.64 2.11 -5.42
N ASN A 15 -12.47 2.77 -4.29
CA ASN A 15 -13.44 3.75 -3.77
C ASN A 15 -13.48 5.02 -4.65
N VAL A 16 -12.36 5.41 -5.28
CA VAL A 16 -12.31 6.52 -6.25
C VAL A 16 -11.89 5.98 -7.62
N PRO A 17 -12.76 5.21 -8.31
CA PRO A 17 -12.35 4.46 -9.49
C PRO A 17 -12.23 5.35 -10.73
N LEU A 18 -11.25 5.06 -11.59
CA LEU A 18 -11.15 5.68 -12.92
C LEU A 18 -12.32 5.31 -13.87
N SER A 19 -13.14 4.32 -13.52
CA SER A 19 -14.38 3.97 -14.23
C SER A 19 -15.46 3.63 -13.22
N PRO A 20 -16.71 4.14 -13.34
CA PRO A 20 -17.78 3.87 -12.40
C PRO A 20 -18.07 2.38 -12.17
N ARG A 21 -17.86 1.53 -13.19
CA ARG A 21 -18.07 0.08 -13.10
C ARG A 21 -17.11 -0.64 -12.14
N SER A 22 -16.02 0.01 -11.76
CA SER A 22 -14.99 -0.54 -10.88
C SER A 22 -15.13 -0.06 -9.42
N ARG A 23 -16.22 0.64 -9.07
CA ARG A 23 -16.45 1.14 -7.71
C ARG A 23 -16.49 -0.02 -6.70
N LEU A 24 -15.79 0.13 -5.58
CA LEU A 24 -15.96 -0.74 -4.42
C LEU A 24 -17.32 -0.46 -3.78
N PRO A 25 -18.14 -1.50 -3.51
CA PRO A 25 -19.40 -1.31 -2.79
C PRO A 25 -19.23 -0.77 -1.38
N ASP A 26 -18.12 -1.13 -0.72
CA ASP A 26 -17.74 -0.66 0.61
C ASP A 26 -16.27 -0.19 0.56
N PRO A 27 -15.95 1.09 0.83
CA PRO A 27 -14.58 1.59 0.83
C PRO A 27 -13.71 0.98 1.95
N HIS A 28 -14.32 0.45 3.02
CA HIS A 28 -13.61 -0.20 4.13
C HIS A 28 -13.27 -1.67 3.85
N SER A 29 -13.80 -2.26 2.77
CA SER A 29 -13.53 -3.65 2.41
C SER A 29 -12.98 -3.81 1.00
N SER A 30 -11.79 -4.40 0.89
CA SER A 30 -11.22 -4.81 -0.40
C SER A 30 -12.05 -5.93 -1.03
N ARG A 31 -12.02 -5.98 -2.36
CA ARG A 31 -12.56 -7.08 -3.17
C ARG A 31 -11.61 -7.35 -4.32
N GLY A 32 -11.10 -8.58 -4.42
CA GLY A 32 -10.10 -8.93 -5.43
C GLY A 32 -8.91 -7.97 -5.39
N HIS A 33 -8.47 -7.47 -6.54
CA HIS A 33 -7.47 -6.40 -6.58
C HIS A 33 -8.13 -5.05 -6.29
N ALA A 34 -7.73 -4.41 -5.21
CA ALA A 34 -8.29 -3.13 -4.77
C ALA A 34 -7.22 -2.04 -4.62
N CYS A 35 -7.51 -0.85 -5.12
CA CYS A 35 -6.75 0.37 -4.85
C CYS A 35 -7.63 1.30 -4.01
N VAL A 36 -7.28 1.48 -2.74
CA VAL A 36 -8.05 2.33 -1.83
C VAL A 36 -7.35 3.66 -1.68
N ASP A 37 -8.04 4.73 -2.07
CA ASP A 37 -7.60 6.09 -1.78
C ASP A 37 -7.96 6.42 -0.34
N MET A 38 -6.96 6.37 0.55
CA MET A 38 -7.12 6.66 1.97
C MET A 38 -7.33 8.16 2.26
N GLY A 39 -7.22 9.03 1.25
CA GLY A 39 -7.53 10.46 1.35
C GLY A 39 -8.98 10.80 1.06
N ASP A 40 -9.78 9.80 0.67
CA ASP A 40 -11.21 9.97 0.47
C ASP A 40 -11.91 10.31 1.81
N PRO A 41 -12.71 11.38 1.87
CA PRO A 41 -13.46 11.75 3.07
C PRO A 41 -14.38 10.65 3.63
N GLU A 42 -14.79 9.67 2.81
CA GLU A 42 -15.54 8.50 3.27
C GLU A 42 -14.75 7.63 4.27
N LEU A 43 -13.41 7.73 4.29
CA LEU A 43 -12.54 6.88 5.10
C LEU A 43 -11.92 7.59 6.31
N SER A 44 -11.65 8.89 6.22
CA SER A 44 -11.02 9.68 7.28
C SER A 44 -11.21 11.18 7.05
N GLU A 45 -11.45 11.93 8.12
CA GLU A 45 -11.44 13.41 8.06
C GLU A 45 -10.00 13.97 8.02
N ALA A 46 -9.05 13.29 8.68
CA ALA A 46 -7.65 13.67 8.65
C ALA A 46 -6.98 13.14 7.37
N HIS A 47 -6.18 13.98 6.73
CA HIS A 47 -5.43 13.59 5.53
C HIS A 47 -4.46 12.44 5.85
N PRO A 48 -4.37 11.39 5.00
CA PRO A 48 -3.60 10.18 5.26
C PRO A 48 -2.07 10.36 5.27
N ALA A 49 -1.58 11.55 4.92
CA ALA A 49 -0.19 11.92 5.11
C ALA A 49 0.09 12.47 6.52
N VAL A 50 -0.95 12.91 7.25
CA VAL A 50 -0.87 13.55 8.58
C VAL A 50 -1.11 12.52 9.68
N ASP A 51 -2.24 11.82 9.60
CA ASP A 51 -2.59 10.72 10.51
C ASP A 51 -2.48 9.38 9.77
N LEU A 52 -1.56 8.53 10.22
CA LEU A 52 -1.29 7.23 9.63
C LEU A 52 -2.10 6.11 10.29
N SER A 53 -2.79 6.39 11.40
CA SER A 53 -3.57 5.40 12.14
C SER A 53 -4.58 4.64 11.28
N PRO A 54 -5.38 5.30 10.39
CA PRO A 54 -6.27 4.60 9.47
C PRO A 54 -5.53 3.68 8.49
N ARG A 55 -4.34 4.10 8.03
CA ARG A 55 -3.50 3.30 7.11
C ARG A 55 -2.93 2.08 7.80
N CYS A 56 -2.40 2.23 9.01
CA CYS A 56 -1.89 1.14 9.83
C CYS A 56 -2.97 0.10 10.14
N ARG A 57 -4.18 0.55 10.52
CA ARG A 57 -5.34 -0.36 10.70
C ARG A 57 -5.70 -1.08 9.41
N ARG A 58 -5.70 -0.37 8.27
CA ARG A 58 -6.00 -0.99 6.97
C ARG A 58 -4.98 -2.06 6.60
N ILE A 59 -3.68 -1.79 6.74
CA ILE A 59 -2.59 -2.75 6.49
C ILE A 59 -2.81 -4.05 7.27
N LEU A 60 -3.09 -3.97 8.58
CA LEU A 60 -3.31 -5.14 9.42
C LEU A 60 -4.60 -5.91 9.11
N ARG A 61 -5.63 -5.22 8.62
CA ARG A 61 -6.87 -5.82 8.15
C ARG A 61 -6.59 -6.66 6.89
N GLU A 62 -5.94 -6.07 5.89
CA GLU A 62 -5.61 -6.77 4.64
C GLU A 62 -4.67 -7.95 4.87
N ALA A 63 -3.77 -7.87 5.85
CA ALA A 63 -2.91 -8.99 6.24
C ALA A 63 -3.67 -10.20 6.83
N GLY A 64 -4.94 -10.03 7.19
CA GLY A 64 -5.79 -11.15 7.61
C GLY A 64 -6.46 -11.90 6.45
N ASP A 65 -6.32 -11.40 5.21
CA ASP A 65 -6.88 -12.04 4.03
C ASP A 65 -5.85 -12.99 3.40
N LEU A 66 -6.16 -14.28 3.37
CA LEU A 66 -5.30 -15.33 2.81
C LEU A 66 -5.15 -15.24 1.28
N GLU A 67 -5.99 -14.45 0.61
CA GLU A 67 -5.88 -14.17 -0.83
C GLU A 67 -4.95 -12.98 -1.12
N ALA A 68 -4.58 -12.18 -0.12
CA ALA A 68 -3.71 -11.03 -0.29
C ALA A 68 -2.26 -11.47 -0.50
N ALA A 69 -1.74 -11.26 -1.72
CA ALA A 69 -0.34 -11.55 -2.06
C ALA A 69 0.59 -10.34 -1.92
N VAL A 70 0.05 -9.13 -2.08
CA VAL A 70 0.83 -7.89 -2.09
C VAL A 70 0.07 -6.71 -1.48
N LEU A 71 0.74 -5.95 -0.62
CA LEU A 71 0.37 -4.59 -0.21
C LEU A 71 1.15 -3.59 -1.07
N LEU A 72 0.44 -2.68 -1.73
CA LEU A 72 1.03 -1.59 -2.51
C LEU A 72 0.75 -0.27 -1.80
N LEU A 73 1.80 0.42 -1.36
CA LEU A 73 1.69 1.65 -0.57
C LEU A 73 2.45 2.81 -1.21
N ASP A 74 1.95 4.02 -0.99
CA ASP A 74 2.65 5.27 -1.25
C ASP A 74 2.90 6.05 0.05
N VAL A 75 4.12 6.54 0.25
CA VAL A 75 4.49 7.27 1.47
C VAL A 75 4.80 8.70 1.12
N MET A 76 3.93 9.63 1.53
CA MET A 76 4.09 11.06 1.29
C MET A 76 4.99 11.68 2.36
N LEU A 77 5.98 12.45 1.92
CA LEU A 77 6.80 13.33 2.75
C LEU A 77 6.44 14.80 2.48
N GLY A 78 7.09 15.71 3.20
CA GLY A 78 6.95 17.15 3.01
C GLY A 78 6.31 17.86 4.19
N ASN A 79 6.17 19.18 4.05
CA ASN A 79 5.64 20.03 5.11
C ASN A 79 4.17 19.69 5.41
N GLY A 80 3.85 19.54 6.70
CA GLY A 80 2.51 19.18 7.17
C GLY A 80 2.24 17.68 7.19
N ALA A 81 3.06 16.84 6.53
CA ALA A 81 2.97 15.39 6.69
C ALA A 81 3.51 14.95 8.06
N HIS A 82 3.23 13.70 8.44
CA HIS A 82 3.73 13.07 9.65
C HIS A 82 5.26 13.25 9.74
N PRO A 83 5.82 13.53 10.94
CA PRO A 83 7.26 13.80 11.09
C PRO A 83 8.13 12.56 10.83
N ASP A 84 7.58 11.35 10.97
CA ASP A 84 8.31 10.11 10.71
C ASP A 84 7.38 8.99 10.19
N PRO A 85 6.87 9.09 8.96
CA PRO A 85 5.86 8.16 8.46
C PRO A 85 6.38 6.73 8.29
N ALA A 86 7.65 6.58 7.93
CA ALA A 86 8.26 5.26 7.78
C ALA A 86 8.31 4.48 9.09
N ARG A 87 8.50 5.14 10.24
CA ARG A 87 8.51 4.43 11.53
C ARG A 87 7.16 3.79 11.81
N GLU A 88 6.08 4.55 11.70
CA GLU A 88 4.74 4.06 12.03
C GLU A 88 4.26 2.99 11.04
N LEU A 89 4.49 3.22 9.74
CA LEU A 89 4.14 2.24 8.72
C LEU A 89 5.01 0.99 8.80
N ALA A 90 6.30 1.10 9.15
CA ALA A 90 7.18 -0.06 9.31
C ALA A 90 6.68 -1.04 10.36
N GLU A 91 6.19 -0.54 11.50
CA GLU A 91 5.61 -1.38 12.56
C GLU A 91 4.38 -2.16 12.03
N ALA A 92 3.51 -1.51 11.26
CA ALA A 92 2.36 -2.16 10.64
C ALA A 92 2.77 -3.19 9.57
N ILE A 93 3.79 -2.90 8.77
CA ILE A 93 4.31 -3.78 7.72
C ILE A 93 4.91 -5.06 8.31
N VAL A 94 5.70 -4.93 9.39
CA VAL A 94 6.30 -6.10 10.07
C VAL A 94 5.20 -7.02 10.59
N ARG A 95 4.22 -6.47 11.31
CA ARG A 95 3.09 -7.24 11.84
C ARG A 95 2.22 -7.87 10.75
N ALA A 96 2.02 -7.17 9.64
CA ALA A 96 1.30 -7.68 8.49
C ALA A 96 1.99 -8.90 7.88
N ARG A 97 3.32 -8.86 7.74
CA ARG A 97 4.12 -10.00 7.27
C ARG A 97 4.03 -11.17 8.25
N GLU A 98 4.25 -10.93 9.54
CA GLU A 98 4.19 -11.97 10.60
C GLU A 98 2.83 -12.69 10.59
N LYS A 99 1.73 -11.94 10.48
CA LYS A 99 0.39 -12.52 10.41
C LYS A 99 0.16 -13.39 9.18
N ALA A 100 0.72 -13.01 8.03
CA ALA A 100 0.66 -13.84 6.83
C ALA A 100 1.48 -15.13 7.01
N GLU A 101 2.66 -15.04 7.61
CA GLU A 101 3.55 -16.18 7.90
C GLU A 101 2.91 -17.18 8.87
N GLU A 102 2.19 -16.70 9.90
CA GLU A 102 1.42 -17.55 10.84
C GLU A 102 0.41 -18.47 10.13
N THR A 103 -0.09 -18.05 8.97
CA THR A 103 -1.05 -18.81 8.16
C THR A 103 -0.40 -19.62 7.03
N GLY A 104 0.94 -19.68 7.00
CA GLY A 104 1.72 -20.36 5.97
C GLY A 104 1.81 -19.61 4.64
N GLY A 105 1.32 -18.36 4.60
CA GLY A 105 1.40 -17.47 3.45
C GLY A 105 2.62 -16.56 3.49
N TYR A 106 2.71 -15.68 2.50
CA TYR A 106 3.68 -14.59 2.48
C TYR A 106 3.03 -13.35 1.86
N LEU A 107 3.11 -12.22 2.56
CA LEU A 107 2.55 -10.95 2.11
C LEU A 107 3.67 -9.99 1.72
N SER A 108 3.86 -9.80 0.41
CA SER A 108 4.84 -8.84 -0.09
C SER A 108 4.37 -7.41 0.16
N THR A 109 5.28 -6.50 0.53
CA THR A 109 4.96 -5.07 0.60
C THR A 109 5.84 -4.30 -0.36
N VAL A 110 5.21 -3.56 -1.29
CA VAL A 110 5.88 -2.69 -2.27
C VAL A 110 5.52 -1.24 -1.97
N VAL A 111 6.53 -0.38 -1.84
CA VAL A 111 6.33 1.02 -1.45
C VAL A 111 6.98 1.96 -2.46
N SER A 112 6.28 3.02 -2.84
CA SER A 112 6.88 4.20 -3.47
C SER A 112 6.86 5.38 -2.51
N ILE A 113 7.99 6.05 -2.29
CA ILE A 113 8.04 7.26 -1.47
C ILE A 113 7.87 8.48 -2.39
N VAL A 114 6.93 9.36 -2.04
CA VAL A 114 6.64 10.63 -2.73
C VAL A 114 7.21 11.75 -1.87
N GLY A 115 8.33 12.31 -2.31
CA GLY A 115 9.08 13.32 -1.58
C GLY A 115 10.50 13.45 -2.12
N THR A 116 11.29 14.31 -1.49
CA THR A 116 12.66 14.64 -1.88
C THR A 116 13.61 14.58 -0.69
N ASP A 117 14.92 14.63 -0.95
CA ASP A 117 15.93 14.72 0.10
C ASP A 117 15.88 16.05 0.89
N LEU A 118 15.14 17.04 0.41
CA LEU A 118 14.93 18.34 1.07
C LEU A 118 13.76 18.33 2.06
N ASP A 119 12.94 17.28 2.06
CA ASP A 119 11.81 17.19 2.98
C ASP A 119 12.27 16.92 4.42
N PRO A 120 11.59 17.50 5.43
CA PRO A 120 12.05 17.49 6.82
C PRO A 120 12.15 16.08 7.43
N GLN A 121 11.44 15.10 6.87
CA GLN A 121 11.48 13.70 7.31
C GLN A 121 12.78 12.97 6.94
N GLY A 122 13.54 13.50 5.99
CA GLY A 122 14.79 12.92 5.46
C GLY A 122 14.57 11.63 4.67
N LEU A 123 14.41 11.75 3.34
CA LEU A 123 14.13 10.65 2.43
C LEU A 123 15.04 9.40 2.61
N PRO A 124 16.37 9.52 2.76
CA PRO A 124 17.23 8.34 2.93
C PRO A 124 16.93 7.56 4.22
N SER A 125 16.58 8.25 5.30
CA SER A 125 16.21 7.65 6.58
C SER A 125 14.87 6.92 6.49
N GLN A 126 13.88 7.54 5.85
CA GLN A 126 12.57 6.96 5.61
C GLN A 126 12.67 5.67 4.78
N ARG A 127 13.42 5.71 3.67
CA ARG A 127 13.72 4.53 2.83
C ARG A 127 14.30 3.39 3.66
N LYS A 128 15.37 3.65 4.41
CA LYS A 128 16.08 2.62 5.19
C LYS A 128 15.19 1.95 6.24
N LYS A 129 14.28 2.70 6.88
CA LYS A 129 13.34 2.15 7.86
C LYS A 129 12.35 1.18 7.22
N LEU A 130 11.79 1.55 6.07
CA LEU A 130 10.86 0.69 5.32
C LEU A 130 11.55 -0.56 4.76
N GLU A 131 12.76 -0.43 4.21
CA GLU A 131 13.56 -1.58 3.75
C GLU A 131 13.84 -2.56 4.89
N ARG A 132 14.20 -2.06 6.07
CA ARG A 132 14.39 -2.88 7.29
C ARG A 132 13.10 -3.58 7.74
N ALA A 133 11.94 -2.99 7.47
CA ALA A 133 10.64 -3.63 7.74
C ALA A 133 10.34 -4.78 6.76
N GLY A 134 11.15 -4.95 5.71
CA GLY A 134 10.94 -5.94 4.64
C GLY A 134 10.16 -5.41 3.45
N ALA A 135 9.94 -4.09 3.36
CA ALA A 135 9.30 -3.48 2.20
C ALA A 135 10.28 -3.33 1.02
N ILE A 136 9.78 -3.56 -0.19
CA ILE A 136 10.51 -3.32 -1.44
C ILE A 136 10.27 -1.87 -1.86
N ILE A 137 11.32 -1.04 -1.90
CA ILE A 137 11.20 0.37 -2.28
C ILE A 137 11.36 0.54 -3.78
N ALA A 138 10.26 0.85 -4.45
CA ALA A 138 10.24 1.16 -5.87
C ALA A 138 10.55 2.66 -6.11
N PRO A 139 11.18 3.00 -7.25
CA PRO A 139 11.59 4.37 -7.55
C PRO A 139 10.41 5.30 -7.90
N SER A 140 9.24 4.75 -8.23
CA SER A 140 8.04 5.51 -8.55
C SER A 140 6.78 4.71 -8.26
N ASN A 141 5.64 5.38 -8.16
CA ASN A 141 4.33 4.71 -8.02
C ASN A 141 4.02 3.79 -9.22
N ALA A 142 4.44 4.18 -10.43
CA ALA A 142 4.27 3.35 -11.62
C ALA A 142 5.11 2.06 -11.52
N SER A 143 6.39 2.17 -11.16
CA SER A 143 7.27 1.01 -10.95
C SER A 143 6.77 0.10 -9.81
N ALA A 144 6.26 0.70 -8.73
CA ALA A 144 5.66 -0.04 -7.61
C ALA A 144 4.44 -0.86 -8.09
N SER A 145 3.59 -0.23 -8.89
CA SER A 145 2.38 -0.86 -9.46
C SER A 145 2.72 -1.99 -10.43
N GLU A 146 3.74 -1.80 -11.29
CA GLU A 146 4.22 -2.86 -12.19
C GLU A 146 4.74 -4.06 -11.41
N LEU A 147 5.57 -3.83 -10.39
CA LEU A 147 6.10 -4.89 -9.54
C LEU A 147 4.97 -5.64 -8.80
N ALA A 148 4.00 -4.92 -8.24
CA ALA A 148 2.84 -5.53 -7.59
C ALA A 148 2.05 -6.43 -8.56
N ALA A 149 1.81 -5.97 -9.79
CA ALA A 149 1.15 -6.79 -10.81
C ALA A 149 1.98 -8.03 -11.19
N MET A 150 3.31 -7.92 -11.27
CA MET A 150 4.19 -9.07 -11.50
C MET A 150 4.08 -10.11 -10.38
N ILE A 151 4.10 -9.69 -9.12
CA ILE A 151 3.96 -10.57 -7.95
C ILE A 151 2.64 -11.35 -8.03
N VAL A 152 1.52 -10.64 -8.23
CA VAL A 152 0.18 -11.25 -8.33
C VAL A 152 0.10 -12.29 -9.44
N ARG A 153 0.57 -11.96 -10.66
CA ARG A 153 0.52 -12.89 -11.79
C ARG A 153 1.39 -14.12 -11.59
N SER A 154 2.53 -13.98 -10.92
CA SER A 154 3.40 -15.12 -10.60
C SER A 154 2.73 -16.06 -9.60
N GLY A 155 2.05 -15.52 -8.58
CA GLY A 155 1.28 -16.32 -7.62
C GLY A 155 0.12 -17.08 -8.25
N GLN A 156 -0.56 -16.48 -9.24
CA GLN A 156 -1.65 -17.13 -9.98
C GLN A 156 -1.19 -18.28 -10.87
N ARG A 157 0.05 -18.25 -11.36
CA ARG A 157 0.64 -19.33 -12.18
C ARG A 157 1.16 -20.51 -11.35
N ALA A 158 1.41 -20.29 -10.06
CA ALA A 158 1.93 -21.29 -9.15
C ALA A 158 0.83 -22.09 -8.43
N ARG A 159 -0.44 -21.71 -8.61
CA ARG A 159 -1.63 -22.44 -8.17
C ARG A 159 -2.19 -23.27 -9.33
#